data_AF-A0A803VG70-F1
#
_entry.id   AF-A0A803VG70-F1
#
_cell.length_a   1.000
_cell.length_b   1.000
_cell.length_c   1.000
_cell.angle_alpha   90.00
_cell.angle_beta   90.00
_cell.angle_gamma   90.00
#
_symmetry.space_group_name_H-M   'P 1'
#
loop_
_entity.id
_entity.type
_entity.pdbx_description
1 polymer ?
#
loop_
_entity_poly.entity_id
_entity_poly.type
_entity_poly.pdbx_seq_one_letter_code
_entity_poly.pdbx_strand_id
1 'polypeptide(L)'
;MARPPQKEIVYNKLLPYGERLEAEAARFLEHIKGNLARAVQLQELWPGGLFWTRKLSTYIRLYGRKFSREDHVLFIKLLYELVTIPKLEISMMQGFARLLINLLKKKELLSRDDLELPWRPLYEMLERILYSKTEHLGLNWFPNSVESVLKTLVKSCRPYFPEDATAEMLDEWRPLMCPFDVTMQKAITYFELFLPTTLPPELHHKGFKLWFDEFIGLWVSVQNLPQWEGHLVNLFARLATDNIGYIDWDPYVPKIFTRILRSLNLPVGSNQVVVPRFLTNAYDVGHAVMWITAMMGGPSKLVQKHLSGLFNSIASFYHPSNNGRWLNKLMKLLQRLPSSVVRRLHRERYKKVTWLTPVPESHKLTDQDVTDFVQCIIQPVLLAMFSKTGSLEAAQALQNLALMRPELVIPPVLEKTYPALETLTEPHQLTATLSCVIGVARSLVSGGRWFPEGPTHMLPLLMRALPGVDPNDFSKCMITFQFIATFSTLVPLVDCSSVLQERDDLSEVERELCSASAEFEDFVLQFMDRLWIFMS
;
A
#
# COMPACT_ATOMS: atom_id res chain seq x y z
N MET A 1 4.66 31.06 25.21
CA MET A 1 3.78 30.66 24.10
C MET A 1 3.87 29.16 23.92
N ALA A 2 2.73 28.44 23.95
CA ALA A 2 2.70 27.01 23.66
C ALA A 2 3.12 26.80 22.19
N ARG A 3 4.16 25.99 21.98
CA ARG A 3 4.69 25.72 20.63
C ARG A 3 3.67 24.87 19.83
N PRO A 4 3.53 25.10 18.52
CA PRO A 4 2.48 24.46 17.73
C PRO A 4 2.66 22.93 17.66
N PRO A 5 1.56 22.16 17.75
CA PRO A 5 1.59 20.71 17.55
C PRO A 5 1.85 20.36 16.07
N GLN A 6 2.54 19.24 15.82
CA GLN A 6 2.90 18.84 14.45
C GLN A 6 1.75 18.18 13.68
N LYS A 7 1.10 17.17 14.28
CA LYS A 7 0.04 16.40 13.60
C LYS A 7 -0.88 15.71 14.61
N GLU A 8 -1.96 16.41 14.95
CA GLU A 8 -3.01 15.92 15.86
C GLU A 8 -3.92 14.91 15.17
N ILE A 9 -4.66 14.14 15.98
CA ILE A 9 -5.78 13.33 15.49
C ILE A 9 -6.98 14.27 15.29
N VAL A 10 -7.45 14.37 14.05
CA VAL A 10 -8.55 15.28 13.66
C VAL A 10 -9.83 15.01 14.46
N TYR A 11 -10.12 13.73 14.73
CA TYR A 11 -11.34 13.29 15.40
C TYR A 11 -11.47 13.78 16.85
N ASN A 12 -10.37 14.14 17.52
CA ASN A 12 -10.43 14.61 18.90
C ASN A 12 -11.17 15.94 19.04
N LYS A 13 -11.13 16.77 17.99
CA LYS A 13 -11.86 18.05 17.95
C LYS A 13 -13.37 17.87 17.73
N LEU A 14 -13.80 16.69 17.28
CA LEU A 14 -15.20 16.36 17.03
C LEU A 14 -15.89 15.77 18.27
N LEU A 15 -15.15 15.54 19.37
CA LEU A 15 -15.72 15.02 20.61
C LEU A 15 -16.49 16.12 21.36
N PRO A 16 -17.60 15.79 22.05
CA PRO A 16 -18.37 16.78 22.83
C PRO A 16 -17.55 17.51 23.90
N TYR A 17 -16.45 16.90 24.35
CA TYR A 17 -15.50 17.44 25.34
C TYR A 17 -14.15 17.81 24.72
N GLY A 18 -14.10 18.07 23.41
CA GLY A 18 -12.87 18.38 22.67
C GLY A 18 -12.04 19.52 23.27
N GLU A 19 -12.70 20.54 23.83
CA GLU A 19 -12.05 21.68 24.49
C GLU A 19 -11.24 21.26 25.74
N ARG A 20 -11.71 20.25 26.48
CA ARG A 20 -11.03 19.75 27.68
C ARG A 20 -9.74 19.00 27.36
N LEU A 21 -9.66 18.41 26.16
CA LEU A 21 -8.54 17.56 25.75
C LEU A 21 -7.24 18.35 25.57
N GLU A 22 -7.29 19.65 25.35
CA GLU A 22 -6.10 20.47 25.21
C GLU A 22 -5.31 20.58 26.52
N ALA A 23 -5.98 20.95 27.61
CA ALA A 23 -5.37 21.03 28.93
C ALA A 23 -4.94 19.65 29.44
N GLU A 24 -5.75 18.61 29.20
CA GLU A 24 -5.44 17.23 29.58
C GLU A 24 -4.19 16.71 28.87
N ALA A 25 -4.11 16.88 27.54
CA ALA A 25 -2.96 16.44 26.77
C ALA A 25 -1.67 17.16 27.19
N ALA A 26 -1.75 18.48 27.43
CA ALA A 26 -0.59 19.26 27.90
C ALA A 26 -0.04 18.74 29.23
N ARG A 27 -0.93 18.52 30.23
CA ARG A 27 -0.55 17.95 31.53
C ARG A 27 0.03 16.55 31.38
N PHE A 28 -0.58 15.71 30.55
CA PHE A 28 -0.09 14.34 30.39
C PHE A 28 1.28 14.28 29.69
N LEU A 29 1.50 15.13 28.69
CA LEU A 29 2.79 15.26 28.04
C LEU A 29 3.88 15.74 29.01
N GLU A 30 3.57 16.71 29.87
CA GLU A 30 4.50 17.19 30.89
C GLU A 30 4.95 16.08 31.84
N HIS A 31 4.00 15.27 32.35
CA HIS A 31 4.32 14.10 33.17
C HIS A 31 5.17 13.08 32.43
N ILE A 32 4.87 12.82 31.15
CA ILE A 32 5.68 11.91 30.32
C ILE A 32 7.10 12.43 30.20
N LYS A 33 7.29 13.71 29.84
CA LYS A 33 8.62 14.32 29.69
C LYS A 33 9.41 14.25 31.00
N GLY A 34 8.80 14.73 32.09
CA GLY A 34 9.46 14.80 33.40
C GLY A 34 9.86 13.43 33.92
N ASN A 35 8.95 12.46 33.87
CA ASN A 35 9.21 11.16 34.47
C ASN A 35 9.99 10.20 33.56
N LEU A 36 9.87 10.31 32.23
CA LEU A 36 10.73 9.56 31.32
C LEU A 36 12.18 10.02 31.45
N ALA A 37 12.42 11.34 31.51
CA ALA A 37 13.76 11.89 31.71
C ALA A 37 14.34 11.45 33.07
N ARG A 38 13.56 11.53 34.15
CA ARG A 38 13.98 11.06 35.48
C ARG A 38 14.31 9.57 35.49
N ALA A 39 13.46 8.73 34.89
CA ALA A 39 13.68 7.29 34.86
C ALA A 39 14.99 6.94 34.12
N VAL A 40 15.28 7.61 33.01
CA VAL A 40 16.54 7.41 32.28
C VAL A 40 17.73 7.92 33.07
N GLN A 41 17.62 9.11 33.68
CA GLN A 41 18.68 9.70 34.50
C GLN A 41 19.03 8.84 35.72
N LEU A 42 18.03 8.22 36.34
CA LEU A 42 18.19 7.30 37.47
C LEU A 42 18.57 5.87 37.04
N GLN A 43 18.73 5.63 35.73
CA GLN A 43 18.98 4.31 35.15
C GLN A 43 17.89 3.27 35.49
N GLU A 44 16.70 3.73 35.85
CA GLU A 44 15.54 2.90 36.16
C GLU A 44 14.82 2.50 34.87
N LEU A 45 15.46 1.67 34.04
CA LEU A 45 14.88 1.18 32.78
C LEU A 45 13.62 0.33 33.03
N TRP A 46 13.63 -0.43 34.14
CA TRP A 46 12.47 -1.15 34.66
C TRP A 46 12.25 -0.81 36.15
N PRO A 47 11.01 -0.51 36.57
CA PRO A 47 9.80 -0.37 35.75
C PRO A 47 9.67 0.98 35.04
N GLY A 48 10.33 2.04 35.53
CA GLY A 48 10.12 3.43 35.14
C GLY A 48 10.23 3.72 33.63
N GLY A 49 11.38 3.44 33.03
CA GLY A 49 11.65 3.75 31.62
C GLY A 49 10.65 3.09 30.66
N LEU A 50 10.38 1.81 30.87
CA LEU A 50 9.41 1.08 30.05
C LEU A 50 7.96 1.54 30.30
N PHE A 51 7.60 1.89 31.54
CA PHE A 51 6.28 2.42 31.87
C PHE A 51 5.99 3.73 31.13
N TRP A 52 6.90 4.71 31.21
CA TRP A 52 6.71 6.01 30.56
C TRP A 52 6.82 5.93 29.03
N THR A 53 7.61 5.00 28.51
CA THR A 53 7.61 4.63 27.08
C THR A 53 6.23 4.13 26.64
N ARG A 54 5.62 3.23 27.41
CA ARG A 54 4.24 2.75 27.12
C ARG A 54 3.22 3.88 27.21
N LYS A 55 3.33 4.77 28.20
CA LYS A 55 2.46 5.95 28.33
C LYS A 55 2.61 6.91 27.15
N LEU A 56 3.83 7.13 26.64
CA LEU A 56 4.04 7.92 25.43
C LEU A 56 3.44 7.25 24.18
N SER A 57 3.53 5.92 24.07
CA SER A 57 2.84 5.18 23.00
C SER A 57 1.32 5.38 23.06
N THR A 58 0.73 5.28 24.25
CA THR A 58 -0.70 5.56 24.48
C THR A 58 -1.04 7.03 24.19
N TYR A 59 -0.19 7.98 24.57
CA TYR A 59 -0.36 9.40 24.26
C TYR A 59 -0.44 9.62 22.74
N ILE A 60 0.46 9.03 21.97
CA ILE A 60 0.43 9.13 20.50
C ILE A 60 -0.82 8.47 19.91
N ARG A 61 -1.28 7.36 20.50
CA ARG A 61 -2.50 6.68 20.08
C ARG A 61 -3.76 7.52 20.33
N LEU A 62 -3.81 8.25 21.44
CA LEU A 62 -4.98 9.06 21.83
C LEU A 62 -4.97 10.46 21.21
N TYR A 63 -3.84 11.16 21.21
CA TYR A 63 -3.76 12.58 20.84
C TYR A 63 -3.00 12.83 19.52
N GLY A 64 -2.39 11.81 18.93
CA GLY A 64 -1.47 11.97 17.81
C GLY A 64 -0.14 12.59 18.25
N ARG A 65 0.48 13.41 17.39
CA ARG A 65 1.74 14.11 17.71
C ARG A 65 1.45 15.53 18.19
N LYS A 66 0.74 15.60 19.33
CA LYS A 66 0.47 16.85 20.02
C LYS A 66 1.67 17.23 20.91
N PHE A 67 2.81 17.44 20.27
CA PHE A 67 4.05 17.93 20.87
C PHE A 67 4.87 18.68 19.81
N SER A 68 5.81 19.53 20.28
CA SER A 68 6.62 20.40 19.42
C SER A 68 7.62 19.59 18.56
N ARG A 69 8.16 20.23 17.51
CA ARG A 69 9.23 19.65 16.66
C ARG A 69 10.47 19.31 17.48
N GLU A 70 10.88 20.21 18.37
CA GLU A 70 12.00 20.00 19.29
C GLU A 70 11.76 18.80 20.22
N ASP A 71 10.59 18.71 20.85
CA ASP A 71 10.26 17.57 21.73
C ASP A 71 10.25 16.25 20.95
N HIS A 72 9.78 16.27 19.70
CA HIS A 72 9.80 15.10 18.83
C HIS A 72 11.22 14.59 18.57
N VAL A 73 12.15 15.50 18.24
CA VAL A 73 13.56 15.17 18.05
C VAL A 73 14.17 14.64 19.35
N LEU A 74 13.86 15.25 20.50
CA LEU A 74 14.35 14.79 21.80
C LEU A 74 13.85 13.38 22.15
N PHE A 75 12.56 13.08 21.94
CA PHE A 75 12.03 11.73 22.15
C PHE A 75 12.71 10.70 21.24
N ILE A 76 12.93 11.06 19.97
CA ILE A 76 13.61 10.19 19.02
C ILE A 76 15.04 9.91 19.46
N LYS A 77 15.84 10.96 19.75
CA LYS A 77 17.24 10.81 20.17
C LYS A 77 17.34 10.00 21.46
N LEU A 78 16.51 10.31 22.46
CA LEU A 78 16.50 9.56 23.72
C LEU A 78 16.19 8.07 23.49
N LEU A 79 15.13 7.75 22.76
CA LEU A 79 14.74 6.36 22.51
C LEU A 79 15.73 5.64 21.59
N TYR A 80 16.38 6.38 20.69
CA TYR A 80 17.43 5.85 19.82
C TYR A 80 18.62 5.38 20.66
N GLU A 81 19.14 6.24 21.54
CA GLU A 81 20.23 5.87 22.45
C GLU A 81 19.84 4.71 23.37
N LEU A 82 18.61 4.71 23.89
CA LEU A 82 18.12 3.62 24.74
C LEU A 82 18.02 2.29 24.00
N VAL A 83 17.51 2.26 22.77
CA VAL A 83 17.36 1.00 22.04
C VAL A 83 18.71 0.43 21.57
N THR A 84 19.72 1.28 21.37
CA THR A 84 21.06 0.89 20.95
C THR A 84 22.00 0.52 22.10
N ILE A 85 21.52 0.50 23.36
CA ILE A 85 22.32 0.07 24.50
C ILE A 85 22.88 -1.35 24.27
N PRO A 86 24.22 -1.54 24.37
CA PRO A 86 24.82 -2.85 24.27
C PRO A 86 24.25 -3.80 25.34
N LYS A 87 23.90 -5.03 24.93
CA LYS A 87 23.35 -6.09 25.79
C LYS A 87 22.04 -5.72 26.52
N LEU A 88 21.27 -4.76 26.00
CA LEU A 88 19.92 -4.49 26.48
C LEU A 88 19.02 -5.73 26.36
N GLU A 89 18.20 -5.97 27.38
CA GLU A 89 17.21 -7.04 27.36
C GLU A 89 16.25 -6.90 26.17
N ILE A 90 15.99 -8.01 25.48
CA ILE A 90 15.22 -8.05 24.23
C ILE A 90 13.80 -7.50 24.41
N SER A 91 13.15 -7.77 25.56
CA SER A 91 11.80 -7.29 25.84
C SER A 91 11.74 -5.76 25.91
N MET A 92 12.68 -5.15 26.63
CA MET A 92 12.81 -3.68 26.72
C MET A 92 13.16 -3.07 25.36
N MET A 93 14.12 -3.67 24.65
CA MET A 93 14.51 -3.27 23.30
C MET A 93 13.31 -3.25 22.35
N GLN A 94 12.47 -4.29 22.34
CA GLN A 94 11.26 -4.31 21.51
C GLN A 94 10.29 -3.18 21.88
N GLY A 95 10.14 -2.88 23.18
CA GLY A 95 9.33 -1.77 23.67
C GLY A 95 9.79 -0.42 23.13
N PHE A 96 11.09 -0.11 23.28
CA PHE A 96 11.68 1.12 22.77
C PHE A 96 11.66 1.18 21.23
N ALA A 97 12.03 0.09 20.56
CA ALA A 97 12.02 -0.01 19.10
C ALA A 97 10.63 0.27 18.50
N ARG A 98 9.57 -0.32 19.07
CA ARG A 98 8.18 -0.10 18.59
C ARG A 98 7.75 1.36 18.75
N LEU A 99 8.12 2.00 19.85
CA LEU A 99 7.81 3.42 20.05
C LEU A 99 8.60 4.30 19.08
N LEU A 100 9.89 4.01 18.88
CA LEU A 100 10.75 4.75 17.96
C LEU A 100 10.28 4.61 16.50
N ILE A 101 9.90 3.39 16.08
CA ILE A 101 9.22 3.16 14.79
C ILE A 101 7.96 4.03 14.70
N ASN A 102 7.14 4.06 15.76
CA ASN A 102 5.91 4.86 15.76
C ASN A 102 6.21 6.35 15.63
N LEU A 103 7.25 6.89 16.29
CA LEU A 103 7.68 8.30 16.17
C LEU A 103 8.13 8.63 14.73
N LEU A 104 8.99 7.79 14.15
CA LEU A 104 9.57 7.96 12.81
C LEU A 104 8.63 7.60 11.64
N LYS A 105 7.48 6.96 11.92
CA LYS A 105 6.52 6.47 10.90
C LYS A 105 6.06 7.55 9.92
N LYS A 106 5.84 8.79 10.39
CA LYS A 106 5.38 9.91 9.57
C LYS A 106 6.58 10.76 9.13
N LYS A 107 7.28 10.28 8.11
CA LYS A 107 8.53 10.86 7.60
C LYS A 107 8.37 12.33 7.21
N GLU A 108 7.18 12.76 6.77
CA GLU A 108 6.94 14.14 6.34
C GLU A 108 7.15 15.20 7.44
N LEU A 109 7.21 14.80 8.70
CA LEU A 109 7.22 15.71 9.85
C LEU A 109 8.62 16.19 10.28
N LEU A 110 9.66 15.43 9.96
CA LEU A 110 11.05 15.76 10.30
C LEU A 110 11.92 15.62 9.07
N SER A 111 12.70 16.66 8.80
CA SER A 111 13.70 16.67 7.74
C SER A 111 15.04 16.11 8.23
N ARG A 112 15.99 15.92 7.31
CA ARG A 112 17.36 15.52 7.66
C ARG A 112 18.09 16.60 8.46
N ASP A 113 17.77 17.87 8.24
CA ASP A 113 18.36 19.00 8.98
C ASP A 113 17.95 19.00 10.45
N ASP A 114 16.84 18.35 10.80
CA ASP A 114 16.37 18.21 12.18
C ASP A 114 17.00 17.07 12.95
N LEU A 115 17.34 16.02 12.21
CA LEU A 115 17.57 14.70 12.77
C LEU A 115 18.58 13.95 11.92
N GLU A 116 19.70 13.67 12.56
CA GLU A 116 20.71 12.73 12.10
C GLU A 116 20.82 11.60 13.13
N LEU A 117 20.81 10.36 12.65
CA LEU A 117 20.93 9.14 13.45
C LEU A 117 22.09 8.29 12.92
N PRO A 118 23.10 7.94 13.74
CA PRO A 118 24.24 7.15 13.27
C PRO A 118 23.81 5.73 12.90
N TRP A 119 24.30 5.15 11.81
CA TRP A 119 23.84 3.82 11.37
C TRP A 119 24.51 2.65 12.09
N ARG A 120 25.76 2.83 12.55
CA ARG A 120 26.61 1.76 13.12
C ARG A 120 26.00 1.07 14.36
N PRO A 121 25.43 1.78 15.36
CA PRO A 121 24.83 1.12 16.51
C PRO A 121 23.65 0.19 16.13
N LEU A 122 22.87 0.55 15.12
CA LEU A 122 21.81 -0.32 14.59
C LEU A 122 22.37 -1.55 13.87
N TYR A 123 23.48 -1.38 13.14
CA TYR A 123 24.18 -2.48 12.48
C TYR A 123 24.71 -3.48 13.49
N GLU A 124 25.45 -3.03 14.49
CA GLU A 124 25.98 -3.89 15.56
C GLU A 124 24.87 -4.63 16.32
N MET A 125 23.77 -3.93 16.61
CA MET A 125 22.60 -4.54 17.24
C MET A 125 21.97 -5.63 16.37
N LEU A 126 21.80 -5.38 15.06
CA LEU A 126 21.25 -6.37 14.13
C LEU A 126 22.19 -7.55 13.91
N GLU A 127 23.49 -7.31 13.77
CA GLU A 127 24.52 -8.35 13.62
C GLU A 127 24.48 -9.31 14.82
N ARG A 128 24.40 -8.78 16.04
CA ARG A 128 24.32 -9.57 17.28
C ARG A 128 23.09 -10.48 17.33
N ILE A 129 21.97 -10.06 16.74
CA ILE A 129 20.68 -10.73 16.87
C ILE A 129 20.42 -11.64 15.67
N LEU A 130 20.48 -11.11 14.44
CA LEU A 130 20.17 -11.87 13.22
C LEU A 130 21.26 -12.87 12.83
N TYR A 131 22.52 -12.55 13.15
CA TYR A 131 23.66 -13.40 12.84
C TYR A 131 24.34 -13.88 14.12
N SER A 132 23.52 -14.18 15.14
CA SER A 132 23.98 -14.66 16.44
C SER A 132 24.75 -15.98 16.31
N LYS A 133 26.00 -15.97 16.76
CA LYS A 133 26.86 -17.17 16.81
C LYS A 133 26.44 -18.18 17.88
N THR A 134 25.46 -17.86 18.70
CA THR A 134 25.12 -18.62 19.91
C THR A 134 23.64 -18.99 20.01
N GLU A 135 22.78 -18.44 19.14
CA GLU A 135 21.37 -18.81 19.05
C GLU A 135 21.18 -20.27 18.62
N HIS A 136 21.88 -20.71 17.56
CA HIS A 136 21.82 -22.09 17.09
C HIS A 136 22.37 -23.11 18.12
N LEU A 137 23.13 -22.64 19.11
CA LEU A 137 23.61 -23.43 20.25
C LEU A 137 22.60 -23.45 21.42
N GLY A 138 21.48 -22.75 21.32
CA GLY A 138 20.46 -22.65 22.37
C GLY A 138 20.84 -21.73 23.54
N LEU A 139 21.92 -20.94 23.42
CA LEU A 139 22.38 -20.03 24.47
C LEU A 139 21.60 -18.71 24.49
N ASN A 140 21.01 -18.34 23.35
CA ASN A 140 20.17 -17.15 23.20
C ASN A 140 18.80 -17.56 22.66
N TRP A 141 17.74 -17.01 23.26
CA TRP A 141 16.36 -17.25 22.86
C TRP A 141 15.72 -15.93 22.45
N PHE A 142 15.63 -15.70 21.14
CA PHE A 142 14.98 -14.51 20.60
C PHE A 142 13.51 -14.79 20.30
N PRO A 143 12.58 -13.91 20.70
CA PRO A 143 11.20 -13.99 20.25
C PRO A 143 11.11 -13.89 18.72
N ASN A 144 10.23 -14.71 18.12
CA ASN A 144 10.01 -14.76 16.67
C ASN A 144 9.71 -13.39 16.01
N SER A 145 9.23 -12.41 16.79
CA SER A 145 8.91 -11.07 16.29
C SER A 145 10.10 -10.11 16.23
N VAL A 146 11.22 -10.38 16.91
CA VAL A 146 12.36 -9.44 17.06
C VAL A 146 12.89 -9.03 15.69
N GLU A 147 13.16 -9.99 14.82
CA GLU A 147 13.71 -9.73 13.49
C GLU A 147 12.86 -8.73 12.71
N SER A 148 11.53 -8.96 12.64
CA SER A 148 10.61 -8.07 11.93
C SER A 148 10.57 -6.65 12.50
N VAL A 149 10.64 -6.52 13.83
CA VAL A 149 10.65 -5.23 14.53
C VAL A 149 11.94 -4.48 14.22
N LEU A 150 13.09 -5.13 14.33
CA LEU A 150 14.39 -4.49 14.08
C LEU A 150 14.59 -4.12 12.61
N LYS A 151 14.19 -4.99 11.67
CA LYS A 151 14.17 -4.63 10.24
C LYS A 151 13.30 -3.40 9.98
N THR A 152 12.16 -3.29 10.65
CA THR A 152 11.28 -2.12 10.53
C THR A 152 11.87 -0.87 11.19
N LEU A 153 12.58 -1.03 12.31
CA LEU A 153 13.29 0.04 13.00
C LEU A 153 14.35 0.65 12.08
N VAL A 154 15.23 -0.16 11.50
CA VAL A 154 16.26 0.32 10.57
C VAL A 154 15.64 0.98 9.36
N LYS A 155 14.60 0.39 8.76
CA LYS A 155 13.85 1.02 7.66
C LYS A 155 13.26 2.40 8.02
N SER A 156 12.94 2.63 9.31
CA SER A 156 12.40 3.89 9.82
C SER A 156 13.49 4.93 10.11
N CYS A 157 14.66 4.51 10.58
CA CYS A 157 15.81 5.38 10.86
C CYS A 157 16.59 5.75 9.59
N ARG A 158 16.61 4.87 8.58
CA ARG A 158 17.42 5.01 7.36
C ARG A 158 17.35 6.36 6.63
N PRO A 159 16.18 7.04 6.50
CA PRO A 159 16.13 8.36 5.87
C PRO A 159 16.97 9.43 6.57
N TYR A 160 17.35 9.21 7.83
CA TYR A 160 18.07 10.14 8.72
C TYR A 160 19.53 9.72 8.96
N PHE A 161 20.06 8.75 8.21
CA PHE A 161 21.48 8.42 8.30
C PHE A 161 22.36 9.55 7.72
N PRO A 162 23.58 9.75 8.24
CA PRO A 162 24.53 10.73 7.72
C PRO A 162 24.75 10.61 6.21
N GLU A 163 25.18 11.69 5.56
CA GLU A 163 25.39 11.68 4.10
C GLU A 163 26.53 10.74 3.65
N ASP A 164 27.57 10.58 4.48
CA ASP A 164 28.72 9.71 4.17
C ASP A 164 28.46 8.23 4.55
N ALA A 165 27.31 7.94 5.19
CA ALA A 165 26.96 6.59 5.64
C ALA A 165 26.92 5.56 4.50
N THR A 166 26.52 5.97 3.29
CA THR A 166 26.49 5.08 2.13
C THR A 166 27.89 4.56 1.79
N ALA A 167 28.90 5.43 1.77
CA ALA A 167 30.27 5.04 1.45
C ALA A 167 30.82 4.08 2.50
N GLU A 168 30.64 4.40 3.79
CA GLU A 168 31.05 3.52 4.89
C GLU A 168 30.38 2.14 4.85
N MET A 169 29.07 2.09 4.55
CA MET A 169 28.33 0.82 4.42
C MET A 169 28.84 -0.03 3.25
N LEU A 170 29.21 0.61 2.13
CA LEU A 170 29.78 -0.08 0.99
C LEU A 170 31.16 -0.65 1.34
N ASP A 171 32.03 0.13 2.00
CA ASP A 171 33.36 -0.33 2.40
C ASP A 171 33.28 -1.49 3.40
N GLU A 172 32.30 -1.48 4.31
CA GLU A 172 32.08 -2.54 5.30
C GLU A 172 31.56 -3.85 4.67
N TRP A 173 30.60 -3.77 3.74
CA TRP A 173 29.87 -4.96 3.26
C TRP A 173 30.27 -5.44 1.86
N ARG A 174 30.93 -4.63 1.02
CA ARG A 174 31.47 -5.09 -0.27
C ARG A 174 32.41 -6.30 -0.13
N PRO A 175 33.29 -6.40 0.89
CA PRO A 175 34.13 -7.59 1.08
C PRO A 175 33.34 -8.89 1.26
N LEU A 176 32.08 -8.82 1.70
CA LEU A 176 31.19 -9.97 1.88
C LEU A 176 30.50 -10.41 0.58
N MET A 177 30.67 -9.67 -0.53
CA MET A 177 30.01 -9.95 -1.81
C MET A 177 30.71 -11.05 -2.62
N CYS A 178 30.99 -12.20 -2.00
CA CYS A 178 31.45 -13.40 -2.70
C CYS A 178 30.25 -14.20 -3.23
N PRO A 179 29.97 -14.24 -4.56
CA PRO A 179 28.74 -14.86 -5.09
C PRO A 179 28.59 -16.35 -4.83
N PHE A 180 29.67 -17.01 -4.42
CA PHE A 180 29.75 -18.45 -4.19
C PHE A 180 29.56 -18.84 -2.72
N ASP A 181 29.49 -17.86 -1.81
CA ASP A 181 29.40 -18.09 -0.37
C ASP A 181 28.10 -17.48 0.22
N VAL A 182 27.68 -18.00 1.37
CA VAL A 182 26.50 -17.52 2.12
C VAL A 182 26.65 -16.08 2.60
N THR A 183 27.88 -15.58 2.65
CA THR A 183 28.21 -14.18 2.98
C THR A 183 27.59 -13.19 1.97
N MET A 184 27.39 -13.57 0.71
CA MET A 184 26.66 -12.74 -0.26
C MET A 184 25.23 -12.45 0.20
N GLN A 185 24.51 -13.46 0.69
CA GLN A 185 23.14 -13.29 1.20
C GLN A 185 23.12 -12.30 2.36
N LYS A 186 24.13 -12.36 3.25
CA LYS A 186 24.30 -11.42 4.35
C LYS A 186 24.54 -9.99 3.85
N ALA A 187 25.46 -9.80 2.91
CA ALA A 187 25.76 -8.50 2.31
C ALA A 187 24.52 -7.85 1.70
N ILE A 188 23.82 -8.57 0.80
CA ILE A 188 22.63 -8.05 0.11
C ILE A 188 21.48 -7.77 1.09
N THR A 189 21.33 -8.58 2.15
CA THR A 189 20.34 -8.32 3.20
C THR A 189 20.65 -7.00 3.92
N TYR A 190 21.93 -6.72 4.23
CA TYR A 190 22.31 -5.44 4.82
C TYR A 190 22.10 -4.27 3.87
N PHE A 191 22.48 -4.40 2.60
CA PHE A 191 22.23 -3.38 1.60
C PHE A 191 20.73 -3.07 1.44
N GLU A 192 19.87 -4.10 1.38
CA GLU A 192 18.41 -3.92 1.35
C GLU A 192 17.94 -3.15 2.61
N LEU A 193 18.44 -3.47 3.79
CA LEU A 193 17.97 -2.86 5.03
C LEU A 193 18.50 -1.44 5.26
N PHE A 194 19.77 -1.19 4.98
CA PHE A 194 20.48 0.00 5.43
C PHE A 194 20.73 1.06 4.35
N LEU A 195 20.99 0.69 3.09
CA LEU A 195 21.40 1.69 2.08
C LEU A 195 20.34 2.78 1.87
N PRO A 196 20.66 4.05 2.16
CA PRO A 196 19.74 5.16 1.95
C PRO A 196 19.38 5.32 0.47
N THR A 197 18.09 5.50 0.19
CA THR A 197 17.56 5.72 -1.16
C THR A 197 16.80 7.05 -1.28
N THR A 198 16.66 7.81 -0.19
CA THR A 198 15.86 9.04 -0.11
C THR A 198 16.72 10.30 0.07
N LEU A 199 17.99 10.24 -0.34
CA LEU A 199 18.87 11.42 -0.34
C LEU A 199 18.33 12.46 -1.35
N PRO A 200 18.47 13.76 -1.10
CA PRO A 200 18.05 14.78 -2.06
C PRO A 200 18.92 14.73 -3.33
N PRO A 201 18.44 15.29 -4.46
CA PRO A 201 19.14 15.28 -5.75
C PRO A 201 20.59 15.77 -5.71
N GLU A 202 20.84 16.79 -4.90
CA GLU A 202 22.17 17.38 -4.68
C GLU A 202 23.18 16.36 -4.14
N LEU A 203 22.71 15.42 -3.31
CA LEU A 203 23.52 14.40 -2.63
C LEU A 203 23.42 13.02 -3.30
N HIS A 204 22.81 12.89 -4.48
CA HIS A 204 22.73 11.59 -5.19
C HIS A 204 24.11 10.98 -5.48
N HIS A 205 25.15 11.81 -5.64
CA HIS A 205 26.53 11.40 -5.82
C HIS A 205 27.13 10.69 -4.59
N LYS A 206 26.67 11.02 -3.37
CA LYS A 206 26.98 10.30 -2.13
C LYS A 206 26.01 9.16 -1.82
N GLY A 207 24.95 9.03 -2.60
CA GLY A 207 23.88 8.04 -2.42
C GLY A 207 23.99 6.90 -3.41
N PHE A 208 22.91 6.68 -4.15
CA PHE A 208 22.78 5.51 -5.02
C PHE A 208 23.79 5.48 -6.19
N LYS A 209 24.32 6.62 -6.62
CA LYS A 209 25.32 6.66 -7.70
C LYS A 209 26.64 5.96 -7.33
N LEU A 210 26.91 5.74 -6.04
CA LEU A 210 28.11 5.02 -5.60
C LEU A 210 28.05 3.50 -5.82
N TRP A 211 26.85 2.93 -5.99
CA TRP A 211 26.64 1.47 -6.00
C TRP A 211 25.66 0.97 -7.06
N PHE A 212 24.83 1.84 -7.65
CA PHE A 212 23.77 1.42 -8.57
C PHE A 212 24.31 0.64 -9.77
N ASP A 213 25.32 1.17 -10.46
CA ASP A 213 25.86 0.55 -11.68
C ASP A 213 26.52 -0.81 -11.39
N GLU A 214 27.23 -0.91 -10.27
CA GLU A 214 27.82 -2.16 -9.78
C GLU A 214 26.72 -3.21 -9.51
N PHE A 215 25.69 -2.82 -8.77
CA PHE A 215 24.66 -3.75 -8.30
C PHE A 215 23.71 -4.16 -9.44
N ILE A 216 23.34 -3.23 -10.33
CA ILE A 216 22.51 -3.56 -11.50
C ILE A 216 23.32 -4.42 -12.48
N GLY A 217 24.63 -4.18 -12.63
CA GLY A 217 25.53 -5.02 -13.41
C GLY A 217 25.59 -6.45 -12.86
N LEU A 218 25.75 -6.60 -11.53
CA LEU A 218 25.68 -7.89 -10.84
C LEU A 218 24.32 -8.58 -11.04
N TRP A 219 23.22 -7.85 -10.88
CA TRP A 219 21.89 -8.41 -11.09
C TRP A 219 21.72 -8.92 -12.53
N VAL A 220 22.15 -8.14 -13.52
CA VAL A 220 22.06 -8.48 -14.95
C VAL A 220 22.91 -9.71 -15.31
N SER A 221 24.10 -9.86 -14.73
CA SER A 221 25.02 -10.96 -15.05
C SER A 221 24.55 -12.31 -14.50
N VAL A 222 23.82 -12.32 -13.39
CA VAL A 222 23.34 -13.53 -12.72
C VAL A 222 22.03 -14.03 -13.33
N GLN A 223 21.96 -15.32 -13.70
CA GLN A 223 20.79 -15.92 -14.37
C GLN A 223 20.13 -17.09 -13.60
N ASN A 224 20.72 -17.50 -12.48
CA ASN A 224 20.34 -18.70 -11.73
C ASN A 224 19.34 -18.44 -10.57
N LEU A 225 18.75 -17.25 -10.47
CA LEU A 225 17.76 -16.88 -9.43
C LEU A 225 18.20 -17.24 -8.00
N PRO A 226 19.38 -16.77 -7.54
CA PRO A 226 19.83 -17.04 -6.18
C PRO A 226 18.92 -16.38 -5.17
N GLN A 227 18.90 -16.91 -3.95
CA GLN A 227 18.00 -16.44 -2.89
C GLN A 227 18.19 -14.94 -2.57
N TRP A 228 19.41 -14.44 -2.69
CA TRP A 228 19.74 -13.04 -2.43
C TRP A 228 19.20 -12.08 -3.50
N GLU A 229 18.90 -12.57 -4.71
CA GLU A 229 18.41 -11.73 -5.81
C GLU A 229 17.10 -11.03 -5.45
N GLY A 230 16.20 -11.70 -4.73
CA GLY A 230 14.93 -11.12 -4.28
C GLY A 230 15.14 -9.88 -3.40
N HIS A 231 16.14 -9.91 -2.51
CA HIS A 231 16.50 -8.77 -1.65
C HIS A 231 17.06 -7.60 -2.48
N LEU A 232 17.83 -7.92 -3.53
CA LEU A 232 18.35 -6.91 -4.45
C LEU A 232 17.23 -6.24 -5.26
N VAL A 233 16.24 -7.01 -5.73
CA VAL A 233 15.04 -6.46 -6.39
C VAL A 233 14.24 -5.57 -5.44
N ASN A 234 14.11 -5.94 -4.15
CA ASN A 234 13.45 -5.08 -3.17
C ASN A 234 14.19 -3.74 -3.00
N LEU A 235 15.53 -3.75 -3.03
CA LEU A 235 16.35 -2.54 -3.00
C LEU A 235 16.12 -1.67 -4.24
N PHE A 236 16.12 -2.25 -5.45
CA PHE A 236 15.85 -1.50 -6.68
C PHE A 236 14.43 -0.95 -6.75
N ALA A 237 13.43 -1.72 -6.30
CA ALA A 237 12.05 -1.26 -6.24
C ALA A 237 11.90 -0.01 -5.35
N ARG A 238 12.57 -0.03 -4.18
CA ARG A 238 12.64 1.13 -3.31
C ARG A 238 13.37 2.29 -3.98
N LEU A 239 14.55 2.04 -4.55
CA LEU A 239 15.37 3.05 -5.21
C LEU A 239 14.60 3.77 -6.33
N ALA A 240 13.94 3.00 -7.19
CA ALA A 240 13.14 3.52 -8.29
C ALA A 240 11.99 4.40 -7.76
N THR A 241 11.30 3.95 -6.71
CA THR A 241 10.19 4.70 -6.12
C THR A 241 10.65 6.01 -5.52
N ASP A 242 11.76 6.02 -4.79
CA ASP A 242 12.23 7.23 -4.13
C ASP A 242 12.77 8.26 -5.14
N ASN A 243 13.34 7.81 -6.28
CA ASN A 243 14.10 8.63 -7.24
C ASN A 243 13.54 8.63 -8.67
N ILE A 244 12.20 8.71 -8.80
CA ILE A 244 11.53 8.78 -10.11
C ILE A 244 12.07 9.99 -10.90
N GLY A 245 12.54 9.74 -12.12
CA GLY A 245 13.09 10.76 -13.02
C GLY A 245 14.60 11.04 -12.88
N TYR A 246 15.30 10.31 -12.01
CA TYR A 246 16.76 10.48 -11.81
C TYR A 246 17.60 9.28 -12.26
N ILE A 247 16.97 8.15 -12.58
CA ILE A 247 17.62 6.94 -13.08
C ILE A 247 16.95 6.57 -14.40
N ASP A 248 17.76 6.41 -15.45
CA ASP A 248 17.27 5.85 -16.71
C ASP A 248 17.19 4.32 -16.59
N TRP A 249 15.96 3.80 -16.55
CA TRP A 249 15.71 2.36 -16.46
C TRP A 249 15.60 1.69 -17.83
N ASP A 250 15.47 2.45 -18.93
CA ASP A 250 15.16 1.91 -20.26
C ASP A 250 16.08 0.76 -20.71
N PRO A 251 17.41 0.82 -20.51
CA PRO A 251 18.31 -0.28 -20.86
C PRO A 251 18.00 -1.60 -20.14
N TYR A 252 17.38 -1.51 -18.96
CA TYR A 252 17.09 -2.65 -18.08
C TYR A 252 15.65 -3.14 -18.20
N VAL A 253 14.70 -2.30 -18.64
CA VAL A 253 13.27 -2.59 -18.74
C VAL A 253 12.99 -3.97 -19.37
N PRO A 254 13.53 -4.35 -20.54
CA PRO A 254 13.25 -5.66 -21.15
C PRO A 254 13.62 -6.84 -20.24
N LYS A 255 14.78 -6.77 -19.57
CA LYS A 255 15.24 -7.80 -18.63
C LYS A 255 14.36 -7.84 -17.38
N ILE A 256 13.95 -6.67 -16.86
CA ILE A 256 13.08 -6.56 -15.67
C ILE A 256 11.75 -7.27 -15.93
N PHE A 257 11.06 -6.91 -17.01
CA PHE A 257 9.78 -7.54 -17.35
C PHE A 257 9.92 -9.04 -17.64
N THR A 258 11.01 -9.45 -18.28
CA THR A 258 11.29 -10.87 -18.54
C THR A 258 11.48 -11.66 -17.24
N ARG A 259 12.24 -11.12 -16.27
CA ARG A 259 12.42 -11.78 -14.96
C ARG A 259 11.16 -11.75 -14.11
N ILE A 260 10.38 -10.68 -14.17
CA ILE A 260 9.06 -10.63 -13.52
C ILE A 260 8.16 -11.72 -14.09
N LEU A 261 8.04 -11.85 -15.42
CA LEU A 261 7.27 -12.90 -16.08
C LEU A 261 7.75 -14.31 -15.68
N ARG A 262 9.06 -14.56 -15.70
CA ARG A 262 9.65 -15.82 -15.23
C ARG A 262 9.31 -16.10 -13.77
N SER A 263 9.31 -15.08 -12.91
CA SER A 263 8.95 -15.22 -11.49
C SER A 263 7.49 -15.60 -11.28
N LEU A 264 6.61 -15.41 -12.26
CA LEU A 264 5.20 -15.85 -12.19
C LEU A 264 5.08 -17.37 -12.29
N ASN A 265 6.13 -18.07 -12.72
CA ASN A 265 6.21 -19.53 -12.78
C ASN A 265 5.03 -20.17 -13.53
N LEU A 266 4.68 -19.58 -14.68
CA LEU A 266 3.57 -20.04 -15.52
C LEU A 266 3.96 -21.33 -16.25
N PRO A 267 3.07 -22.33 -16.37
CA PRO A 267 3.34 -23.51 -17.18
C PRO A 267 3.24 -23.13 -18.66
N VAL A 268 4.38 -23.10 -19.35
CA VAL A 268 4.46 -22.80 -20.78
C VAL A 268 5.14 -23.96 -21.49
N GLY A 269 4.54 -24.46 -22.57
CA GLY A 269 5.07 -25.56 -23.38
C GLY A 269 4.41 -26.92 -23.11
N SER A 270 4.31 -27.76 -24.14
CA SER A 270 3.73 -29.10 -24.07
C SER A 270 4.66 -30.06 -23.31
N ASN A 271 4.21 -30.64 -22.21
CA ASN A 271 4.91 -31.68 -21.43
C ASN A 271 6.30 -31.33 -20.88
N GLN A 272 6.69 -30.06 -20.82
CA GLN A 272 7.93 -29.65 -20.14
C GLN A 272 7.67 -29.40 -18.65
N VAL A 273 7.98 -30.41 -17.82
CA VAL A 273 7.94 -30.26 -16.37
C VAL A 273 9.24 -29.61 -15.90
N VAL A 274 9.19 -28.32 -15.54
CA VAL A 274 10.31 -27.68 -14.85
C VAL A 274 10.36 -28.20 -13.41
N VAL A 275 11.39 -28.97 -13.07
CA VAL A 275 11.58 -29.53 -11.72
C VAL A 275 11.73 -28.38 -10.71
N PRO A 276 11.08 -28.42 -9.52
CA PRO A 276 10.84 -27.24 -8.68
C PRO A 276 12.02 -26.58 -7.97
N ARG A 277 13.28 -26.83 -8.34
CA ARG A 277 14.44 -26.36 -7.57
C ARG A 277 14.52 -24.83 -7.39
N PHE A 278 13.86 -24.05 -8.25
CA PHE A 278 13.84 -22.58 -8.18
C PHE A 278 12.45 -21.96 -7.93
N LEU A 279 11.41 -22.78 -7.71
CA LEU A 279 10.04 -22.31 -7.51
C LEU A 279 9.85 -21.49 -6.22
N THR A 280 10.77 -21.59 -5.26
CA THR A 280 10.74 -20.88 -3.97
C THR A 280 11.30 -19.47 -4.02
N ASN A 281 12.15 -19.13 -5.01
CA ASN A 281 12.84 -17.83 -5.10
C ASN A 281 12.09 -16.84 -6.01
N ALA A 282 10.76 -16.89 -5.99
CA ALA A 282 9.94 -16.00 -6.78
C ALA A 282 9.98 -14.58 -6.19
N TYR A 283 10.12 -13.56 -7.05
CA TYR A 283 10.03 -12.16 -6.60
C TYR A 283 8.72 -11.90 -5.86
N ASP A 284 8.79 -11.11 -4.79
CA ASP A 284 7.60 -10.59 -4.13
C ASP A 284 6.84 -9.68 -5.08
N VAL A 285 5.54 -9.95 -5.23
CA VAL A 285 4.67 -9.19 -6.15
C VAL A 285 4.56 -7.73 -5.74
N GLY A 286 4.60 -7.44 -4.43
CA GLY A 286 4.55 -6.07 -3.93
C GLY A 286 5.72 -5.21 -4.42
N HIS A 287 6.94 -5.74 -4.30
CA HIS A 287 8.14 -5.03 -4.75
C HIS A 287 8.25 -4.98 -6.28
N ALA A 288 7.87 -6.06 -6.99
CA ALA A 288 7.81 -6.04 -8.46
C ALA A 288 6.83 -4.96 -8.98
N VAL A 289 5.63 -4.88 -8.39
CA VAL A 289 4.63 -3.85 -8.71
C VAL A 289 5.15 -2.45 -8.41
N MET A 290 5.78 -2.27 -7.24
CA MET A 290 6.38 -0.99 -6.84
C MET A 290 7.44 -0.55 -7.87
N TRP A 291 8.29 -1.47 -8.30
CA TRP A 291 9.33 -1.20 -9.30
C TRP A 291 8.73 -0.83 -10.65
N ILE A 292 7.78 -1.63 -11.18
CA ILE A 292 7.07 -1.32 -12.43
C ILE A 292 6.46 0.08 -12.37
N THR A 293 5.70 0.37 -11.32
CA THR A 293 4.96 1.64 -11.17
C THR A 293 5.91 2.84 -11.13
N ALA A 294 7.07 2.69 -10.49
CA ALA A 294 8.06 3.75 -10.35
C ALA A 294 8.80 4.04 -11.67
N MET A 295 8.97 3.04 -12.53
CA MET A 295 9.61 3.21 -13.85
C MET A 295 8.66 3.81 -14.91
N MET A 296 7.35 3.75 -14.71
CA MET A 296 6.36 4.29 -15.67
C MET A 296 6.46 5.82 -15.80
N GLY A 297 5.90 6.37 -16.88
CA GLY A 297 5.92 7.80 -17.16
C GLY A 297 7.23 8.24 -17.81
N GLY A 298 7.50 9.56 -17.80
CA GLY A 298 8.65 10.10 -18.51
C GLY A 298 8.44 10.20 -20.03
N PRO A 299 9.46 10.65 -20.77
CA PRO A 299 9.41 10.77 -22.23
C PRO A 299 9.30 9.41 -22.93
N SER A 300 9.98 8.39 -22.40
CA SER A 300 9.96 7.04 -22.96
C SER A 300 8.76 6.25 -22.47
N LYS A 301 7.95 5.73 -23.40
CA LYS A 301 6.79 4.87 -23.08
C LYS A 301 7.13 3.38 -23.11
N LEU A 302 8.42 3.03 -23.05
CA LEU A 302 8.92 1.67 -23.13
C LEU A 302 8.32 0.77 -22.03
N VAL A 303 8.24 1.27 -20.79
CA VAL A 303 7.65 0.54 -19.66
C VAL A 303 6.19 0.21 -19.90
N GLN A 304 5.41 1.16 -20.43
CA GLN A 304 3.99 0.94 -20.75
C GLN A 304 3.85 -0.13 -21.85
N LYS A 305 4.67 -0.07 -22.91
CA LYS A 305 4.68 -1.09 -23.97
C LYS A 305 4.99 -2.49 -23.42
N HIS A 306 6.00 -2.62 -22.56
CA HIS A 306 6.34 -3.90 -21.93
C HIS A 306 5.27 -4.37 -20.95
N LEU A 307 4.58 -3.45 -20.28
CA LEU A 307 3.46 -3.76 -19.39
C LEU A 307 2.26 -4.32 -20.17
N SER A 308 1.90 -3.70 -21.29
CA SER A 308 0.87 -4.23 -22.19
C SER A 308 1.28 -5.61 -22.73
N GLY A 309 2.54 -5.78 -23.14
CA GLY A 309 3.07 -7.07 -23.58
C GLY A 309 3.00 -8.15 -22.47
N LEU A 310 3.28 -7.77 -21.22
CA LEU A 310 3.15 -8.66 -20.07
C LEU A 310 1.71 -9.13 -19.89
N PHE A 311 0.74 -8.20 -19.82
CA PHE A 311 -0.68 -8.55 -19.64
C PHE A 311 -1.24 -9.35 -20.81
N ASN A 312 -0.85 -9.03 -22.04
CA ASN A 312 -1.21 -9.84 -23.22
C ASN A 312 -0.67 -11.27 -23.10
N SER A 313 0.56 -11.44 -22.60
CA SER A 313 1.19 -12.76 -22.45
C SER A 313 0.53 -13.61 -21.35
N ILE A 314 -0.07 -12.99 -20.34
CA ILE A 314 -0.68 -13.68 -19.20
C ILE A 314 -2.22 -13.69 -19.24
N ALA A 315 -2.84 -13.08 -20.25
CA ALA A 315 -4.30 -12.93 -20.36
C ALA A 315 -5.04 -14.28 -20.29
N SER A 316 -4.52 -15.31 -20.98
CA SER A 316 -5.11 -16.65 -20.99
C SER A 316 -5.14 -17.32 -19.60
N PHE A 317 -4.23 -16.94 -18.70
CA PHE A 317 -4.15 -17.46 -17.34
C PHE A 317 -5.12 -16.79 -16.35
N TYR A 318 -5.77 -15.69 -16.76
CA TYR A 318 -6.86 -15.06 -16.00
C TYR A 318 -8.24 -15.58 -16.37
N HIS A 319 -8.36 -16.38 -17.43
CA HIS A 319 -9.64 -16.96 -17.83
C HIS A 319 -10.17 -17.90 -16.73
N PRO A 320 -11.46 -17.83 -16.33
CA PRO A 320 -12.03 -18.64 -15.23
C PRO A 320 -11.83 -20.17 -15.37
N SER A 321 -11.74 -20.66 -16.61
CA SER A 321 -11.49 -22.08 -16.90
C SER A 321 -10.02 -22.49 -16.71
N ASN A 322 -9.08 -21.54 -16.71
CA ASN A 322 -7.64 -21.79 -16.61
C ASN A 322 -7.13 -21.52 -15.18
N ASN A 323 -7.59 -22.34 -14.23
CA ASN A 323 -7.22 -22.22 -12.83
C ASN A 323 -5.99 -23.09 -12.50
N GLY A 324 -5.08 -22.55 -11.69
CA GLY A 324 -3.89 -23.25 -11.25
C GLY A 324 -3.12 -22.51 -10.16
N ARG A 325 -1.99 -23.08 -9.74
CA ARG A 325 -1.18 -22.56 -8.61
C ARG A 325 -0.67 -21.13 -8.84
N TRP A 326 -0.50 -20.72 -10.10
CA TRP A 326 -0.07 -19.37 -10.49
C TRP A 326 -1.11 -18.29 -10.17
N LEU A 327 -2.40 -18.64 -10.14
CA LEU A 327 -3.49 -17.66 -10.08
C LEU A 327 -3.42 -16.80 -8.81
N ASN A 328 -3.01 -17.37 -7.68
CA ASN A 328 -2.80 -16.61 -6.43
C ASN A 328 -1.78 -15.47 -6.60
N LYS A 329 -0.72 -15.67 -7.40
CA LYS A 329 0.30 -14.64 -7.65
C LYS A 329 -0.20 -13.63 -8.69
N LEU A 330 -0.90 -14.10 -9.71
CA LEU A 330 -1.52 -13.27 -10.75
C LEU A 330 -2.60 -12.34 -10.16
N MET A 331 -3.52 -12.85 -9.34
CA MET A 331 -4.54 -12.02 -8.67
C MET A 331 -3.92 -10.94 -7.78
N LYS A 332 -2.83 -11.25 -7.06
CA LYS A 332 -2.07 -10.24 -6.31
C LYS A 332 -1.45 -9.17 -7.20
N LEU A 333 -0.95 -9.54 -8.39
CA LEU A 333 -0.40 -8.59 -9.36
C LEU A 333 -1.51 -7.66 -9.87
N LEU A 334 -2.64 -8.25 -10.26
CA LEU A 334 -3.83 -7.58 -10.77
C LEU A 334 -4.44 -6.60 -9.74
N GLN A 335 -4.50 -6.99 -8.47
CA GLN A 335 -4.98 -6.16 -7.36
C GLN A 335 -4.00 -5.03 -7.00
N ARG A 336 -2.71 -5.34 -6.85
CA ARG A 336 -1.73 -4.41 -6.28
C ARG A 336 -1.27 -3.35 -7.29
N LEU A 337 -1.23 -3.67 -8.58
CA LEU A 337 -0.71 -2.76 -9.59
C LEU A 337 -1.56 -1.49 -9.74
N PRO A 338 -2.89 -1.55 -9.93
CA PRO A 338 -3.74 -0.36 -9.92
C PRO A 338 -3.63 0.45 -8.63
N SER A 339 -3.59 -0.23 -7.46
CA SER A 339 -3.43 0.45 -6.17
C SER A 339 -2.10 1.22 -6.07
N SER A 340 -1.02 0.66 -6.61
CA SER A 340 0.28 1.32 -6.67
C SER A 340 0.25 2.56 -7.58
N VAL A 341 -0.39 2.46 -8.76
CA VAL A 341 -0.56 3.60 -9.68
C VAL A 341 -1.41 4.70 -9.04
N VAL A 342 -2.51 4.37 -8.36
CA VAL A 342 -3.33 5.34 -7.60
C VAL A 342 -2.51 6.04 -6.52
N ARG A 343 -1.68 5.30 -5.76
CA ARG A 343 -0.77 5.89 -4.76
C ARG A 343 0.25 6.83 -5.40
N ARG A 344 0.75 6.48 -6.59
CA ARG A 344 1.67 7.33 -7.34
C ARG A 344 1.00 8.61 -7.84
N LEU A 345 -0.20 8.51 -8.43
CA LEU A 345 -0.99 9.68 -8.82
C LEU A 345 -1.32 10.57 -7.62
N HIS A 346 -1.63 9.98 -6.46
CA HIS A 346 -1.82 10.73 -5.23
C HIS A 346 -0.55 11.49 -4.82
N ARG A 347 0.63 10.85 -4.88
CA ARG A 347 1.92 11.50 -4.61
C ARG A 347 2.19 12.66 -5.58
N GLU A 348 1.85 12.52 -6.85
CA GLU A 348 2.18 13.50 -7.90
C GLU A 348 1.19 14.67 -8.00
N ARG A 349 -0.10 14.44 -7.73
CA ARG A 349 -1.18 15.43 -7.96
C ARG A 349 -1.79 16.01 -6.69
N TYR A 350 -1.94 15.22 -5.62
CA TYR A 350 -2.78 15.58 -4.46
C TYR A 350 -2.00 15.71 -3.14
N LYS A 351 -0.85 15.06 -3.02
CA LYS A 351 -0.04 15.11 -1.82
C LYS A 351 0.60 16.50 -1.71
N LYS A 352 0.46 17.12 -0.52
CA LYS A 352 1.13 18.39 -0.21
C LYS A 352 2.64 18.24 -0.31
N VAL A 353 3.33 19.28 -0.77
CA VAL A 353 4.79 19.31 -0.84
C VAL A 353 5.37 19.17 0.57
N THR A 354 6.39 18.31 0.71
CA THR A 354 7.12 18.09 1.96
C THR A 354 8.62 18.12 1.67
N TRP A 355 9.47 17.91 2.67
CA TRP A 355 10.93 17.85 2.47
C TRP A 355 11.41 16.68 1.59
N LEU A 356 10.54 15.69 1.34
CA LEU A 356 10.86 14.56 0.47
C LEU A 356 10.96 15.05 -0.97
N THR A 357 11.92 14.52 -1.73
CA THR A 357 12.14 14.89 -3.13
C THR A 357 10.84 14.75 -3.95
N PRO A 358 10.32 15.85 -4.52
CA PRO A 358 9.15 15.82 -5.39
C PRO A 358 9.48 15.11 -6.71
N VAL A 359 8.46 14.55 -7.35
CA VAL A 359 8.63 13.95 -8.69
C VAL A 359 8.76 15.07 -9.72
N PRO A 360 9.80 15.09 -10.58
CA PRO A 360 9.95 16.08 -11.64
C PRO A 360 8.76 16.08 -12.61
N GLU A 361 8.35 17.25 -13.11
CA GLU A 361 7.21 17.37 -14.04
C GLU A 361 7.37 16.48 -15.29
N SER A 362 8.59 16.35 -15.80
CA SER A 362 8.90 15.53 -16.98
C SER A 362 8.57 14.05 -16.82
N HIS A 363 8.51 13.55 -15.57
CA HIS A 363 8.29 12.14 -15.25
C HIS A 363 6.96 11.87 -14.54
N LYS A 364 6.11 12.88 -14.32
CA LYS A 364 4.76 12.66 -13.81
C LYS A 364 3.90 11.92 -14.84
N LEU A 365 2.91 11.17 -14.34
CA LEU A 365 1.96 10.46 -15.19
C LEU A 365 0.98 11.45 -15.83
N THR A 366 1.05 11.54 -17.16
CA THR A 366 0.11 12.31 -17.97
C THR A 366 -1.26 11.63 -18.01
N ASP A 367 -2.29 12.34 -18.47
CA ASP A 367 -3.61 11.75 -18.62
C ASP A 367 -3.63 10.62 -19.64
N GLN A 368 -2.84 10.69 -20.71
CA GLN A 368 -2.72 9.60 -21.67
C GLN A 368 -2.02 8.37 -21.05
N ASP A 369 -0.96 8.56 -20.26
CA ASP A 369 -0.27 7.44 -19.60
C ASP A 369 -1.22 6.64 -18.69
N VAL A 370 -2.12 7.34 -17.99
CA VAL A 370 -3.13 6.71 -17.14
C VAL A 370 -4.18 5.98 -17.97
N THR A 371 -4.61 6.56 -19.09
CA THR A 371 -5.54 5.92 -20.03
C THR A 371 -4.96 4.62 -20.59
N ASP A 372 -3.72 4.66 -21.10
CA ASP A 372 -3.04 3.50 -21.67
C ASP A 372 -2.86 2.38 -20.63
N PHE A 373 -2.56 2.76 -19.37
CA PHE A 373 -2.49 1.81 -18.26
C PHE A 373 -3.83 1.11 -18.01
N VAL A 374 -4.93 1.86 -17.97
CA VAL A 374 -6.27 1.28 -17.74
C VAL A 374 -6.65 0.35 -18.89
N GLN A 375 -6.42 0.78 -20.13
CA GLN A 375 -6.72 -0.03 -21.32
C GLN A 375 -5.94 -1.35 -21.36
N CYS A 376 -4.69 -1.38 -20.90
CA CYS A 376 -3.89 -2.61 -20.97
C CYS A 376 -4.29 -3.66 -19.91
N ILE A 377 -4.89 -3.25 -18.79
CA ILE A 377 -5.19 -4.14 -17.66
C ILE A 377 -6.68 -4.49 -17.53
N ILE A 378 -7.59 -3.68 -18.10
CA ILE A 378 -9.03 -3.87 -17.90
C ILE A 378 -9.54 -5.24 -18.35
N GLN A 379 -9.08 -5.75 -19.50
CA GLN A 379 -9.53 -7.06 -20.01
C GLN A 379 -9.14 -8.22 -19.07
N PRO A 380 -7.87 -8.35 -18.63
CA PRO A 380 -7.50 -9.30 -17.57
C PRO A 380 -8.34 -9.17 -16.29
N VAL A 381 -8.70 -7.95 -15.88
CA VAL A 381 -9.51 -7.70 -14.67
C VAL A 381 -10.95 -8.18 -14.86
N LEU A 382 -11.54 -7.92 -16.03
CA LEU A 382 -12.89 -8.38 -16.37
C LEU A 382 -12.96 -9.92 -16.49
N LEU A 383 -11.89 -10.57 -16.95
CA LEU A 383 -11.77 -12.04 -16.92
C LEU A 383 -11.66 -12.56 -15.48
N ALA A 384 -10.82 -11.92 -14.67
CA ALA A 384 -10.61 -12.28 -13.28
C ALA A 384 -11.84 -12.10 -12.38
N MET A 385 -12.79 -11.24 -12.78
CA MET A 385 -14.06 -11.05 -12.08
C MET A 385 -14.80 -12.36 -11.84
N PHE A 386 -14.78 -13.28 -12.82
CA PHE A 386 -15.47 -14.56 -12.76
C PHE A 386 -14.56 -15.71 -12.29
N SER A 387 -13.45 -15.40 -11.61
CA SER A 387 -12.54 -16.42 -11.11
C SER A 387 -13.19 -17.35 -10.09
N LYS A 388 -12.85 -18.64 -10.17
CA LYS A 388 -13.28 -19.67 -9.22
C LYS A 388 -12.67 -19.50 -7.81
N THR A 389 -11.62 -18.68 -7.67
CA THR A 389 -11.00 -18.38 -6.36
C THR A 389 -11.69 -17.24 -5.61
N GLY A 390 -12.69 -16.60 -6.24
CA GLY A 390 -13.36 -15.41 -5.73
C GLY A 390 -13.06 -14.15 -6.55
N SER A 391 -13.92 -13.15 -6.41
CA SER A 391 -13.89 -11.89 -7.17
C SER A 391 -13.26 -10.70 -6.42
N LEU A 392 -12.81 -10.89 -5.17
CA LEU A 392 -12.38 -9.80 -4.29
C LEU A 392 -11.19 -9.01 -4.85
N GLU A 393 -10.15 -9.69 -5.35
CA GLU A 393 -8.98 -9.05 -5.95
C GLU A 393 -9.34 -8.26 -7.21
N ALA A 394 -10.26 -8.78 -8.02
CA ALA A 394 -10.77 -8.11 -9.21
C ALA A 394 -11.60 -6.87 -8.84
N ALA A 395 -12.49 -6.97 -7.85
CA ALA A 395 -13.28 -5.85 -7.34
C ALA A 395 -12.37 -4.71 -6.82
N GLN A 396 -11.29 -5.04 -6.10
CA GLN A 396 -10.32 -4.05 -5.65
C GLN A 396 -9.50 -3.44 -6.79
N ALA A 397 -9.18 -4.22 -7.83
CA ALA A 397 -8.55 -3.69 -9.04
C ALA A 397 -9.50 -2.71 -9.75
N LEU A 398 -10.75 -3.09 -9.98
CA LEU A 398 -11.79 -2.24 -10.58
C LEU A 398 -12.00 -0.95 -9.79
N GLN A 399 -12.05 -1.01 -8.45
CA GLN A 399 -12.14 0.16 -7.59
C GLN A 399 -11.01 1.17 -7.87
N ASN A 400 -9.76 0.69 -7.93
CA ASN A 400 -8.60 1.56 -8.17
C ASN A 400 -8.58 2.07 -9.62
N LEU A 401 -9.00 1.28 -10.60
CA LEU A 401 -9.08 1.70 -12.01
C LEU A 401 -10.19 2.74 -12.21
N ALA A 402 -11.35 2.56 -11.60
CA ALA A 402 -12.48 3.49 -11.68
C ALA A 402 -12.23 4.82 -10.96
N LEU A 403 -11.29 4.88 -10.01
CA LEU A 403 -10.80 6.15 -9.45
C LEU A 403 -9.99 6.98 -10.46
N MET A 404 -9.45 6.34 -11.50
CA MET A 404 -8.61 6.97 -12.51
C MET A 404 -9.36 7.26 -13.82
N ARG A 405 -10.08 6.27 -14.36
CA ARG A 405 -10.81 6.34 -15.63
C ARG A 405 -12.16 5.60 -15.49
N PRO A 406 -13.16 6.18 -14.81
CA PRO A 406 -14.45 5.53 -14.61
C PRO A 406 -15.14 5.15 -15.93
N GLU A 407 -14.98 5.95 -16.98
CA GLU A 407 -15.58 5.80 -18.30
C GLU A 407 -15.11 4.53 -19.05
N LEU A 408 -13.91 4.03 -18.74
CA LEU A 408 -13.38 2.80 -19.34
C LEU A 408 -13.68 1.56 -18.50
N VAL A 409 -14.08 1.73 -17.25
CA VAL A 409 -14.14 0.65 -16.25
C VAL A 409 -15.57 0.32 -15.88
N ILE A 410 -16.41 1.33 -15.64
CA ILE A 410 -17.78 1.13 -15.15
C ILE A 410 -18.67 0.52 -16.24
N PRO A 411 -18.72 1.03 -17.50
CA PRO A 411 -19.62 0.47 -18.51
C PRO A 411 -19.41 -1.04 -18.76
N PRO A 412 -18.18 -1.56 -18.94
CA PRO A 412 -17.97 -3.00 -19.12
C PRO A 412 -18.37 -3.85 -17.91
N VAL A 413 -18.32 -3.30 -16.70
CA VAL A 413 -18.79 -3.99 -15.48
C VAL A 413 -20.32 -4.01 -15.47
N LEU A 414 -20.98 -2.90 -15.82
CA LEU A 414 -22.43 -2.81 -15.90
C LEU A 414 -23.01 -3.73 -17.00
N GLU A 415 -22.38 -3.76 -18.18
CA GLU A 415 -22.73 -4.66 -19.29
C GLU A 415 -22.75 -6.13 -18.87
N LYS A 416 -21.91 -6.52 -17.89
CA LYS A 416 -21.88 -7.87 -17.32
C LYS A 416 -22.81 -8.05 -16.13
N THR A 417 -23.10 -6.97 -15.40
CA THR A 417 -23.92 -7.00 -14.18
C THR A 417 -25.40 -7.10 -14.50
N TYR A 418 -25.90 -6.32 -15.47
CA TYR A 418 -27.32 -6.35 -15.82
C TYR A 418 -27.80 -7.74 -16.27
N PRO A 419 -27.09 -8.47 -17.15
CA PRO A 419 -27.45 -9.84 -17.47
C PRO A 419 -27.37 -10.77 -16.26
N ALA A 420 -26.33 -10.64 -15.43
CA ALA A 420 -26.16 -11.50 -14.25
C ALA A 420 -27.27 -11.31 -13.19
N LEU A 421 -27.89 -10.13 -13.12
CA LEU A 421 -29.06 -9.85 -12.29
C LEU A 421 -30.35 -10.48 -12.82
N GLU A 422 -30.41 -10.75 -14.13
CA GLU A 422 -31.60 -11.27 -14.81
C GLU A 422 -31.56 -12.79 -14.95
N THR A 423 -30.37 -13.38 -15.07
CA THR A 423 -30.18 -14.83 -15.20
C THR A 423 -30.44 -15.58 -13.89
N LEU A 424 -31.28 -16.61 -13.95
CA LEU A 424 -31.53 -17.53 -12.83
C LEU A 424 -30.58 -18.74 -12.80
N THR A 425 -29.83 -18.99 -13.86
CA THR A 425 -29.04 -20.21 -14.07
C THR A 425 -27.58 -20.10 -13.63
N GLU A 426 -27.05 -18.90 -13.42
CA GLU A 426 -25.62 -18.66 -13.18
C GLU A 426 -25.36 -17.83 -11.90
N PRO A 427 -25.71 -18.35 -10.70
CA PRO A 427 -25.67 -17.59 -9.44
C PRO A 427 -24.25 -17.09 -9.06
N HIS A 428 -23.21 -17.79 -9.51
CA HIS A 428 -21.83 -17.35 -9.29
C HIS A 428 -21.49 -16.04 -10.02
N GLN A 429 -22.17 -15.74 -11.13
CA GLN A 429 -21.94 -14.49 -11.88
C GLN A 429 -22.55 -13.30 -11.15
N LEU A 430 -23.72 -13.49 -10.55
CA LEU A 430 -24.39 -12.47 -9.75
C LEU A 430 -23.54 -12.04 -8.56
N THR A 431 -23.05 -13.00 -7.77
CA THR A 431 -22.20 -12.69 -6.60
C THR A 431 -20.88 -12.01 -7.00
N ALA A 432 -20.28 -12.44 -8.11
CA ALA A 432 -19.07 -11.83 -8.66
C ALA A 432 -19.30 -10.38 -9.10
N THR A 433 -20.32 -10.14 -9.91
CA THR A 433 -20.64 -8.82 -10.47
C THR A 433 -21.08 -7.83 -9.39
N LEU A 434 -21.92 -8.22 -8.44
CA LEU A 434 -22.32 -7.37 -7.31
C LEU A 434 -21.11 -6.93 -6.47
N SER A 435 -20.20 -7.86 -6.15
CA SER A 435 -18.94 -7.55 -5.45
C SER A 435 -18.10 -6.52 -6.22
N CYS A 436 -18.00 -6.66 -7.54
CA CYS A 436 -17.30 -5.71 -8.39
C CYS A 436 -17.98 -4.34 -8.47
N VAL A 437 -19.32 -4.30 -8.53
CA VAL A 437 -20.08 -3.03 -8.52
C VAL A 437 -19.94 -2.32 -7.17
N ILE A 438 -19.93 -3.04 -6.04
CA ILE A 438 -19.61 -2.47 -4.73
C ILE A 438 -18.23 -1.78 -4.76
N GLY A 439 -17.24 -2.40 -5.39
CA GLY A 439 -15.91 -1.82 -5.56
C GLY A 439 -15.91 -0.49 -6.32
N VAL A 440 -16.74 -0.36 -7.36
CA VAL A 440 -16.84 0.86 -8.18
C VAL A 440 -17.96 1.82 -7.75
N ALA A 441 -18.74 1.49 -6.72
CA ALA A 441 -19.94 2.22 -6.31
C ALA A 441 -19.68 3.72 -6.09
N ARG A 442 -18.59 4.07 -5.40
CA ARG A 442 -18.21 5.48 -5.19
C ARG A 442 -17.97 6.22 -6.49
N SER A 443 -17.24 5.63 -7.45
CA SER A 443 -16.98 6.25 -8.74
C SER A 443 -18.24 6.32 -9.62
N LEU A 444 -19.14 5.35 -9.49
CA LEU A 444 -20.41 5.32 -10.19
C LEU A 444 -21.34 6.43 -9.70
N VAL A 445 -21.52 6.60 -8.39
CA VAL A 445 -22.44 7.61 -7.85
C VAL A 445 -21.89 9.03 -7.81
N SER A 446 -20.56 9.20 -7.81
CA SER A 446 -19.96 10.55 -7.77
C SER A 446 -20.21 11.32 -9.07
N GLY A 447 -20.51 10.61 -10.16
CA GLY A 447 -20.53 11.17 -11.50
C GLY A 447 -19.22 11.90 -11.82
N GLY A 448 -19.32 12.91 -12.67
CA GLY A 448 -18.24 13.85 -12.94
C GLY A 448 -17.93 13.97 -14.42
N ARG A 449 -16.82 14.66 -14.72
CA ARG A 449 -16.45 15.05 -16.10
C ARG A 449 -16.38 13.87 -17.07
N TRP A 450 -15.91 12.72 -16.61
CA TRP A 450 -15.58 11.58 -17.47
C TRP A 450 -16.75 10.61 -17.66
N PHE A 451 -17.65 10.50 -16.68
CA PHE A 451 -18.79 9.57 -16.72
C PHE A 451 -20.00 10.18 -15.99
N PRO A 452 -20.68 11.18 -16.61
CA PRO A 452 -21.76 11.91 -15.97
C PRO A 452 -23.02 11.06 -15.78
N GLU A 453 -23.28 10.11 -16.69
CA GLU A 453 -24.43 9.19 -16.63
C GLU A 453 -24.33 8.12 -15.54
N GLY A 454 -23.18 7.95 -14.88
CA GLY A 454 -23.00 6.89 -13.87
C GLY A 454 -24.07 6.79 -12.80
N PRO A 455 -24.51 7.90 -12.16
CA PRO A 455 -25.52 7.85 -11.12
C PRO A 455 -26.88 7.35 -11.58
N THR A 456 -27.24 7.47 -12.87
CA THR A 456 -28.57 7.05 -13.39
C THR A 456 -28.75 5.54 -13.28
N HIS A 457 -27.65 4.78 -13.27
CA HIS A 457 -27.67 3.33 -13.10
C HIS A 457 -27.96 2.88 -11.66
N MET A 458 -27.81 3.77 -10.66
CA MET A 458 -27.90 3.39 -9.25
C MET A 458 -29.25 2.77 -8.89
N LEU A 459 -30.35 3.47 -9.14
CA LEU A 459 -31.69 3.03 -8.75
C LEU A 459 -32.13 1.77 -9.52
N PRO A 460 -31.94 1.69 -10.86
CA PRO A 460 -32.20 0.46 -11.60
C PRO A 460 -31.44 -0.76 -11.04
N LEU A 461 -30.18 -0.58 -10.63
CA LEU A 461 -29.39 -1.67 -10.03
C LEU A 461 -29.92 -2.05 -8.64
N LEU A 462 -30.27 -1.08 -7.80
CA LEU A 462 -30.86 -1.31 -6.48
C LEU A 462 -32.16 -2.11 -6.58
N MET A 463 -33.07 -1.70 -7.44
CA MET A 463 -34.35 -2.38 -7.66
C MET A 463 -34.15 -3.81 -8.19
N ARG A 464 -33.26 -4.00 -9.17
CA ARG A 464 -32.97 -5.32 -9.75
C ARG A 464 -32.21 -6.24 -8.79
N ALA A 465 -31.51 -5.70 -7.79
CA ALA A 465 -30.79 -6.48 -6.79
C ALA A 465 -31.71 -7.01 -5.67
N LEU A 466 -32.93 -6.48 -5.49
CA LEU A 466 -33.85 -6.90 -4.42
C LEU A 466 -34.16 -8.41 -4.38
N PRO A 467 -34.35 -9.13 -5.51
CA PRO A 467 -34.49 -10.59 -5.51
C PRO A 467 -33.24 -11.35 -5.04
N GLY A 468 -32.14 -10.63 -4.82
CA GLY A 468 -30.92 -11.12 -4.19
C GLY A 468 -31.06 -11.41 -2.69
N VAL A 469 -32.05 -10.80 -2.03
CA VAL A 469 -32.40 -11.13 -0.64
C VAL A 469 -33.16 -12.46 -0.64
N ASP A 470 -32.39 -13.54 -0.54
CA ASP A 470 -32.86 -14.90 -0.73
C ASP A 470 -32.53 -15.77 0.50
N PRO A 471 -33.53 -16.35 1.18
CA PRO A 471 -33.30 -17.25 2.33
C PRO A 471 -32.51 -18.51 1.96
N ASN A 472 -32.54 -18.92 0.68
CA ASN A 472 -31.96 -20.17 0.23
C ASN A 472 -30.47 -20.05 -0.14
N ASP A 473 -29.99 -18.86 -0.45
CA ASP A 473 -28.60 -18.61 -0.81
C ASP A 473 -27.98 -17.53 0.08
N PHE A 474 -27.32 -17.99 1.15
CA PHE A 474 -26.64 -17.11 2.11
C PHE A 474 -25.58 -16.21 1.45
N SER A 475 -24.85 -16.71 0.44
CA SER A 475 -23.77 -15.95 -0.19
C SER A 475 -24.33 -14.82 -1.06
N LYS A 476 -25.38 -15.12 -1.84
CA LYS A 476 -26.13 -14.14 -2.63
C LYS A 476 -26.82 -13.10 -1.75
N CYS A 477 -27.44 -13.54 -0.65
CA CYS A 477 -28.09 -12.65 0.30
C CYS A 477 -27.10 -11.68 0.97
N MET A 478 -25.96 -12.19 1.45
CA MET A 478 -24.93 -11.37 2.09
C MET A 478 -24.37 -10.28 1.17
N ILE A 479 -24.05 -10.63 -0.08
CA ILE A 479 -23.52 -9.65 -1.03
C ILE A 479 -24.58 -8.62 -1.43
N THR A 480 -25.85 -9.03 -1.51
CA THR A 480 -26.98 -8.13 -1.79
C THR A 480 -27.18 -7.12 -0.66
N PHE A 481 -27.12 -7.56 0.60
CA PHE A 481 -27.17 -6.63 1.73
C PHE A 481 -25.99 -5.67 1.73
N GLN A 482 -24.78 -6.16 1.46
CA GLN A 482 -23.61 -5.30 1.35
C GLN A 482 -23.75 -4.29 0.20
N PHE A 483 -24.32 -4.71 -0.92
CA PHE A 483 -24.62 -3.87 -2.08
C PHE A 483 -25.58 -2.74 -1.71
N ILE A 484 -26.76 -3.08 -1.17
CA ILE A 484 -27.78 -2.12 -0.77
C ILE A 484 -27.23 -1.16 0.28
N ALA A 485 -26.59 -1.68 1.34
CA ALA A 485 -25.99 -0.84 2.38
C ALA A 485 -24.94 0.13 1.83
N THR A 486 -24.10 -0.31 0.88
CA THR A 486 -23.10 0.56 0.26
C THR A 486 -23.77 1.71 -0.48
N PHE A 487 -24.73 1.45 -1.36
CA PHE A 487 -25.40 2.50 -2.13
C PHE A 487 -26.24 3.44 -1.26
N SER A 488 -26.98 2.92 -0.27
CA SER A 488 -27.77 3.75 0.66
C SER A 488 -26.91 4.64 1.57
N THR A 489 -25.64 4.29 1.82
CA THR A 489 -24.71 5.18 2.54
C THR A 489 -24.08 6.25 1.66
N LEU A 490 -24.08 6.04 0.34
CA LEU A 490 -23.46 6.95 -0.62
C LEU A 490 -24.43 8.01 -1.15
N VAL A 491 -25.72 7.70 -1.21
CA VAL A 491 -26.75 8.60 -1.73
C VAL A 491 -27.86 8.80 -0.70
N PRO A 492 -28.25 10.05 -0.38
CA PRO A 492 -29.40 10.32 0.47
C PRO A 492 -30.68 9.90 -0.25
N LEU A 493 -31.43 8.98 0.33
CA LEU A 493 -32.72 8.50 -0.20
C LEU A 493 -33.83 9.49 0.19
N VAL A 494 -33.90 10.60 -0.53
CA VAL A 494 -34.91 11.64 -0.39
C VAL A 494 -35.60 11.83 -1.73
N ASP A 495 -36.94 11.86 -1.73
CA ASP A 495 -37.71 12.19 -2.92
C ASP A 495 -37.53 13.67 -3.27
N CYS A 496 -36.91 13.91 -4.41
CA CYS A 496 -36.61 15.22 -4.98
C CYS A 496 -37.33 15.42 -6.32
N SER A 497 -38.33 14.61 -6.65
CA SER A 497 -39.04 14.67 -7.94
C SER A 497 -39.82 15.98 -8.15
N SER A 498 -40.31 16.60 -7.07
CA SER A 498 -41.00 17.89 -7.11
C SER A 498 -40.14 19.06 -7.61
N VAL A 499 -38.81 18.96 -7.47
CA VAL A 499 -37.86 20.02 -7.83
C VAL A 499 -37.85 20.30 -9.34
N LEU A 500 -38.28 19.34 -10.16
CA LEU A 500 -38.43 19.50 -11.61
C LEU A 500 -39.42 20.61 -12.00
N GLN A 501 -40.36 20.96 -11.12
CA GLN A 501 -41.34 22.03 -11.33
C GLN A 501 -40.85 23.39 -10.81
N GLU A 502 -39.83 23.38 -9.94
CA GLU A 502 -39.35 24.56 -9.22
C GLU A 502 -38.05 25.15 -9.81
N ARG A 503 -37.29 24.34 -10.57
CA ARG A 503 -35.96 24.71 -11.06
C ARG A 503 -35.73 24.34 -12.53
N ASP A 504 -35.37 25.37 -13.31
CA ASP A 504 -35.01 25.23 -14.74
C ASP A 504 -33.50 25.06 -14.98
N ASP A 505 -32.66 25.17 -13.94
CA ASP A 505 -31.18 25.19 -14.01
C ASP A 505 -30.52 23.79 -13.96
N LEU A 506 -31.30 22.73 -14.08
CA LEU A 506 -30.83 21.33 -14.00
C LEU A 506 -30.30 20.82 -15.34
N SER A 507 -29.21 20.06 -15.30
CA SER A 507 -28.76 19.27 -16.46
C SER A 507 -29.74 18.15 -16.81
N GLU A 508 -29.67 17.63 -18.04
CA GLU A 508 -30.53 16.52 -18.48
C GLU A 508 -30.41 15.28 -17.57
N VAL A 509 -29.17 14.93 -17.19
CA VAL A 509 -28.88 13.83 -16.27
C VAL A 509 -29.47 14.09 -14.88
N GLU A 510 -29.35 15.31 -14.35
CA GLU A 510 -29.95 15.65 -13.05
C GLU A 510 -31.47 15.62 -13.09
N ARG A 511 -32.09 16.01 -14.21
CA ARG A 511 -33.55 15.90 -14.38
C ARG A 511 -34.01 14.44 -14.34
N GLU A 512 -33.31 13.55 -15.04
CA GLU A 512 -33.61 12.11 -14.99
C GLU A 512 -33.43 11.55 -13.57
N LEU A 513 -32.36 11.94 -12.87
CA LEU A 513 -32.10 11.51 -11.49
C LEU A 513 -33.16 12.00 -10.50
N CYS A 514 -33.56 13.27 -10.59
CA CYS A 514 -34.63 13.83 -9.77
C CYS A 514 -35.96 13.13 -10.06
N SER A 515 -36.28 12.87 -11.33
CA SER A 515 -37.49 12.12 -11.69
C SER A 515 -37.48 10.71 -11.12
N ALA A 516 -36.34 10.02 -11.19
CA ALA A 516 -36.18 8.66 -10.67
C ALA A 516 -36.32 8.58 -9.14
N SER A 517 -36.03 9.67 -8.40
CA SER A 517 -36.10 9.68 -6.93
C SER A 517 -37.50 9.42 -6.36
N ALA A 518 -38.56 9.56 -7.16
CA ALA A 518 -39.92 9.18 -6.77
C ALA A 518 -40.05 7.68 -6.45
N GLU A 519 -39.24 6.82 -7.07
CA GLU A 519 -39.30 5.35 -6.84
C GLU A 519 -38.56 4.92 -5.55
N PHE A 520 -37.99 5.84 -4.76
CA PHE A 520 -37.34 5.47 -3.51
C PHE A 520 -38.30 4.89 -2.47
N GLU A 521 -39.56 5.34 -2.44
CA GLU A 521 -40.58 4.76 -1.57
C GLU A 521 -40.86 3.30 -1.96
N ASP A 522 -41.06 3.03 -3.26
CA ASP A 522 -41.25 1.68 -3.80
C ASP A 522 -40.07 0.77 -3.48
N PHE A 523 -38.84 1.27 -3.61
CA PHE A 523 -37.64 0.51 -3.25
C PHE A 523 -37.65 0.09 -1.78
N VAL A 524 -37.93 1.02 -0.85
CA VAL A 524 -37.91 0.74 0.58
C VAL A 524 -39.01 -0.24 0.96
N LEU A 525 -40.22 -0.08 0.41
CA LEU A 525 -41.35 -0.99 0.64
C LEU A 525 -41.03 -2.41 0.14
N GLN A 526 -40.58 -2.55 -1.11
CA GLN A 526 -40.23 -3.85 -1.67
C GLN A 526 -39.05 -4.50 -0.93
N PHE A 527 -38.07 -3.72 -0.49
CA PHE A 527 -36.97 -4.22 0.33
C PHE A 527 -37.47 -4.75 1.68
N MET A 528 -38.38 -4.04 2.34
CA MET A 528 -38.98 -4.48 3.61
C MET A 528 -39.78 -5.78 3.43
N ASP A 529 -40.58 -5.90 2.37
CA ASP A 529 -41.31 -7.14 2.07
C ASP A 529 -40.36 -8.34 1.91
N ARG A 530 -39.22 -8.14 1.23
CA ARG A 530 -38.18 -9.17 1.10
C ARG A 530 -37.56 -9.55 2.45
N LEU A 531 -37.33 -8.57 3.33
CA LEU A 531 -36.85 -8.83 4.69
C LEU A 531 -37.87 -9.62 5.52
N TRP A 532 -39.17 -9.33 5.37
CA TRP A 532 -40.21 -10.04 6.09
C TRP A 532 -40.30 -11.50 5.65
N ILE A 533 -40.24 -11.74 4.34
CA ILE A 533 -40.14 -13.10 3.77
C ILE A 533 -38.87 -13.82 4.25
N PHE A 534 -37.77 -13.09 4.45
CA PHE A 534 -36.52 -13.66 4.94
C PHE A 534 -36.56 -14.05 6.42
N MET A 535 -37.37 -13.36 7.23
CA MET A 535 -37.53 -13.65 8.66
C MET A 535 -38.58 -14.73 8.95
N SER A 536 -39.57 -14.91 8.08
CA SER A 536 -40.61 -15.95 8.16
C SER A 536 -40.09 -17.31 7.71
#